data_AF-A0A2V8H804-F1
#
_entry.id   AF-A0A2V8H804-F1
#
_cell.length_a   1.000
_cell.length_b   1.000
_cell.length_c   1.000
_cell.angle_alpha   90.00
_cell.angle_beta   90.00
_cell.angle_gamma   90.00
#
_symmetry.space_group_name_H-M   'P 1'
#
loop_
_entity.id
_entity.type
_entity.pdbx_description
1 polymer ?
#
loop_
_entity_poly.entity_id
_entity_poly.type
_entity_poly.pdbx_seq_one_letter_code
_entity_poly.pdbx_strand_id
1 'polypeptide(L)'
;MPAPMRCMVLADEQFTVTLDLVADLEANFALTAAGAADLTLLAGIRVIGEPRFRQALGARPSSAELLGPVIWPELRRRALGADCGRAGLLPKAFEIESAPGLPVARERIAAGQLQNWAGAPADRDATVDPERGRVRFLNGPPAADILFRYFYGALGTIGAGAWPRQPADATLVLLPGGGAIAPGAIPPSGVIQIADNATYSPMSDVAGITTLTFQAADERRPYLVAAGPELIFAGAAGVDAALTIDGVWIGAAAPTRVVLDGSYETVVLRYVTLDPGGVDAQGNAIPRVDLLVRGVVDTLRIDHGVVASVAVAPGATLEELIIEDSIVAGGMALPATRVVMRRVTMLGVLDVNRLSASETLLTSVADVTDTQHGCFRFSSTPPGSRVPHPYESHVIADSPSLFVSRRFGDPGYLQLTNVAPEALQRGAEDRSEIGAYSSLRDPIRLDSLKQKVDEYSPFGTIPLYVFET
;
A
#
# COMPACT_ATOMS: atom_id res chain seq x y z
N MET A 1 31.60 8.11 17.72
CA MET A 1 30.78 7.38 16.74
C MET A 1 29.45 7.00 17.41
N PRO A 2 28.33 6.89 16.68
CA PRO A 2 27.11 6.36 17.25
C PRO A 2 27.38 4.95 17.80
N ALA A 3 26.70 4.56 18.88
CA ALA A 3 26.88 3.23 19.45
C ALA A 3 26.51 2.17 18.39
N PRO A 4 27.33 1.13 18.20
CA PRO A 4 27.03 0.07 17.25
C PRO A 4 25.70 -0.58 17.63
N MET A 5 24.79 -0.71 16.67
CA MET A 5 23.52 -1.37 16.89
C MET A 5 23.60 -2.86 16.56
N ARG A 6 22.78 -3.67 17.23
CA ARG A 6 22.65 -5.11 16.95
C ARG A 6 21.69 -5.40 15.79
N CYS A 7 21.65 -4.55 14.76
CA CYS A 7 20.84 -4.85 13.58
C CYS A 7 21.51 -5.99 12.82
N MET A 8 21.00 -7.21 13.02
CA MET A 8 21.57 -8.44 12.44
C MET A 8 21.61 -8.43 10.91
N VAL A 9 20.79 -7.59 10.26
CA VAL A 9 20.68 -7.55 8.80
C VAL A 9 21.38 -6.32 8.21
N LEU A 10 21.11 -5.11 8.70
CA LEU A 10 21.73 -3.88 8.16
C LEU A 10 23.22 -3.77 8.51
N ALA A 11 23.63 -4.30 9.67
CA ALA A 11 25.03 -4.35 10.09
C ALA A 11 25.78 -5.57 9.53
N ASP A 12 25.10 -6.50 8.83
CA ASP A 12 25.75 -7.62 8.16
C ASP A 12 26.44 -7.17 6.86
N GLU A 13 27.67 -6.68 7.02
CA GLU A 13 28.60 -6.40 5.94
C GLU A 13 29.54 -7.59 5.77
N GLN A 14 29.62 -8.15 4.57
CA GLN A 14 30.51 -9.28 4.31
C GLN A 14 31.40 -8.96 3.12
N PHE A 15 32.71 -8.93 3.35
CA PHE A 15 33.71 -8.51 2.37
C PHE A 15 34.44 -9.72 1.81
N THR A 16 34.56 -9.80 0.48
CA THR A 16 35.35 -10.81 -0.23
C THR A 16 36.15 -10.12 -1.32
N VAL A 17 37.48 -10.23 -1.25
CA VAL A 17 38.36 -9.73 -2.31
C VAL A 17 38.44 -10.79 -3.40
N THR A 18 38.25 -10.40 -4.66
CA THR A 18 38.42 -11.29 -5.84
C THR A 18 39.70 -10.92 -6.58
N LEU A 19 40.26 -11.88 -7.33
CA LEU A 19 41.45 -11.60 -8.16
C LEU A 19 41.16 -10.53 -9.23
N ASP A 20 39.95 -10.54 -9.80
CA ASP A 20 39.52 -9.53 -10.76
C ASP A 20 39.49 -8.13 -10.15
N LEU A 21 39.07 -8.01 -8.88
CA LEU A 21 39.11 -6.76 -8.14
C LEU A 21 40.55 -6.27 -7.96
N VAL A 22 41.48 -7.16 -7.63
CA VAL A 22 42.89 -6.79 -7.47
C VAL A 22 43.48 -6.29 -8.77
N ALA A 23 43.27 -7.01 -9.88
CA ALA A 23 43.75 -6.62 -11.19
C ALA A 23 43.19 -5.27 -11.65
N ASP A 24 41.90 -5.00 -11.37
CA ASP A 24 41.29 -3.70 -11.70
C ASP A 24 41.86 -2.55 -10.86
N LEU A 25 42.15 -2.79 -9.57
CA LEU A 25 42.78 -1.78 -8.71
C LEU A 25 44.20 -1.43 -9.17
N GLU A 26 44.96 -2.42 -9.65
CA GLU A 26 46.28 -2.18 -10.26
C GLU A 26 46.18 -1.37 -11.55
N ALA A 27 45.23 -1.72 -12.42
CA ALA A 27 45.08 -1.09 -13.72
C ALA A 27 44.53 0.34 -13.63
N ASN A 28 43.56 0.59 -12.75
CA ASN A 28 42.72 1.79 -12.79
C ASN A 28 42.83 2.69 -11.55
N PHE A 29 43.41 2.21 -10.44
CA PHE A 29 43.46 2.94 -9.17
C PHE A 29 44.87 3.07 -8.58
N ALA A 30 45.90 2.83 -9.41
CA ALA A 30 47.30 2.99 -9.06
C ALA A 30 47.76 2.15 -7.85
N LEU A 31 47.14 0.98 -7.64
CA LEU A 31 47.59 0.02 -6.63
C LEU A 31 48.99 -0.50 -7.02
N THR A 32 49.95 -0.44 -6.09
CA THR A 32 51.29 -0.96 -6.30
C THR A 32 51.31 -2.49 -6.35
N ALA A 33 52.31 -3.06 -7.03
CA ALA A 33 52.49 -4.51 -7.08
C ALA A 33 52.64 -5.14 -5.68
N ALA A 34 53.19 -4.40 -4.70
CA ALA A 34 53.27 -4.85 -3.31
C ALA A 34 51.89 -4.86 -2.63
N GLY A 35 51.07 -3.83 -2.86
CA GLY A 35 49.67 -3.80 -2.39
C GLY A 35 48.81 -4.88 -3.02
N ALA A 36 49.00 -5.17 -4.31
CA ALA A 36 48.31 -6.24 -5.02
C ALA A 36 48.67 -7.64 -4.50
N ALA A 37 49.96 -7.88 -4.23
CA ALA A 37 50.41 -9.12 -3.60
C ALA A 37 49.75 -9.33 -2.23
N ASP A 38 49.66 -8.27 -1.40
CA ASP A 38 49.00 -8.32 -0.10
C ASP A 38 47.49 -8.59 -0.19
N LEU A 39 46.79 -8.01 -1.17
CA LEU A 39 45.36 -8.28 -1.39
C LEU A 39 45.09 -9.67 -1.95
N THR A 40 45.99 -10.17 -2.81
CA THR A 40 45.89 -11.52 -3.39
C THR A 40 45.91 -12.59 -2.30
N LEU A 41 46.64 -12.37 -1.20
CA LEU A 41 46.63 -13.27 -0.03
C LEU A 41 45.26 -13.34 0.68
N LEU A 42 44.42 -12.33 0.51
CA LEU A 42 43.06 -12.28 1.06
C LEU A 42 41.99 -12.69 0.02
N ALA A 43 42.40 -12.99 -1.20
CA ALA A 43 41.47 -13.32 -2.27
C ALA A 43 40.67 -14.60 -1.94
N GLY A 44 39.35 -14.54 -2.13
CA GLY A 44 38.43 -15.63 -1.84
C GLY A 44 38.09 -15.82 -0.35
N ILE A 45 38.73 -15.09 0.57
CA ILE A 45 38.39 -15.16 2.00
C ILE A 45 37.22 -14.22 2.29
N ARG A 46 36.14 -14.77 2.84
CA ARG A 46 34.97 -14.01 3.28
C ARG A 46 35.18 -13.49 4.71
N VAL A 47 35.24 -12.17 4.86
CA VAL A 47 35.42 -11.49 6.15
C VAL A 47 34.12 -10.79 6.56
N ILE A 48 33.59 -11.17 7.72
CA ILE A 48 32.34 -10.59 8.27
C ILE A 48 32.66 -9.37 9.11
N GLY A 49 32.09 -8.23 8.73
CA GLY A 49 32.18 -6.93 9.40
C GLY A 49 33.37 -6.09 8.94
N GLU A 50 33.11 -4.81 8.67
CA GLU A 50 34.13 -3.85 8.25
C GLU A 50 35.30 -3.71 9.25
N PRO A 51 35.09 -3.70 10.59
CA PRO A 51 36.21 -3.61 11.54
C PRO A 51 37.21 -4.77 11.41
N ARG A 52 36.72 -6.00 11.19
CA ARG A 52 37.58 -7.18 10.98
C ARG A 52 38.29 -7.12 9.63
N PHE A 53 37.61 -6.62 8.60
CA PHE A 53 38.23 -6.43 7.29
C PHE A 53 39.35 -5.38 7.34
N ARG A 54 39.12 -4.24 7.99
CA ARG A 54 40.16 -3.22 8.24
C ARG A 54 41.32 -3.78 9.05
N GLN A 55 41.06 -4.63 10.05
CA GLN A 55 42.11 -5.30 10.81
C GLN A 55 42.93 -6.26 9.94
N ALA A 56 42.27 -7.03 9.06
CA ALA A 56 42.94 -7.95 8.14
C ALA A 56 43.87 -7.21 7.16
N LEU A 57 43.41 -6.08 6.62
CA LEU A 57 44.22 -5.18 5.78
C LEU A 57 45.32 -4.48 6.58
N GLY A 58 45.03 -4.04 7.80
CA GLY A 58 45.98 -3.38 8.70
C GLY A 58 47.15 -4.26 9.14
N ALA A 59 46.96 -5.58 9.11
CA ALA A 59 48.02 -6.56 9.39
C ALA A 59 48.98 -6.77 8.20
N ARG A 60 48.77 -6.12 7.06
CA ARG A 60 49.62 -6.24 5.86
C ARG A 60 50.72 -5.17 5.81
N PRO A 61 51.89 -5.48 5.22
CA PRO A 61 52.96 -4.50 4.99
C PRO A 61 52.50 -3.24 4.26
N SER A 62 51.67 -3.36 3.22
CA SER A 62 51.15 -2.22 2.43
C SER A 62 49.90 -1.58 3.03
N SER A 63 49.62 -1.77 4.32
CA SER A 63 48.38 -1.30 4.98
C SER A 63 48.09 0.19 4.82
N ALA A 64 49.12 1.05 4.78
CA ALA A 64 48.96 2.49 4.59
C ALA A 64 48.37 2.85 3.21
N GLU A 65 48.72 2.08 2.18
CA GLU A 65 48.17 2.22 0.83
C GLU A 65 46.75 1.65 0.77
N LEU A 66 46.54 0.43 1.30
CA LEU A 66 45.25 -0.28 1.26
C LEU A 66 44.15 0.44 2.04
N LEU A 67 44.49 1.07 3.16
CA LEU A 67 43.59 1.89 3.98
C LEU A 67 43.59 3.37 3.59
N GLY A 68 44.34 3.73 2.54
CA GLY A 68 44.46 5.09 2.03
C GLY A 68 43.20 5.58 1.31
N PRO A 69 43.11 6.90 1.04
CA PRO A 69 41.89 7.54 0.52
C PRO A 69 41.51 7.14 -0.91
N VAL A 70 42.42 6.50 -1.66
CA VAL A 70 42.18 6.04 -3.04
C VAL A 70 41.68 4.60 -3.06
N ILE A 71 42.39 3.69 -2.38
CA ILE A 71 42.12 2.25 -2.45
C ILE A 71 40.99 1.83 -1.51
N TRP A 72 40.93 2.38 -0.29
CA TRP A 72 39.94 1.97 0.70
C TRP A 72 38.48 2.12 0.23
N PRO A 73 38.06 3.26 -0.37
CA PRO A 73 36.69 3.40 -0.86
C PRO A 73 36.31 2.33 -1.90
N GLU A 74 37.23 2.01 -2.81
CA GLU A 74 37.00 1.00 -3.85
C GLU A 74 36.94 -0.42 -3.27
N LEU A 75 37.83 -0.76 -2.32
CA LEU A 75 37.76 -2.02 -1.59
C LEU A 75 36.43 -2.15 -0.83
N ARG A 76 36.02 -1.09 -0.12
CA ARG A 76 34.76 -1.09 0.64
C ARG A 76 33.55 -1.28 -0.26
N ARG A 77 33.54 -0.63 -1.43
CA ARG A 77 32.44 -0.71 -2.39
C ARG A 77 32.39 -2.06 -3.11
N ARG A 78 33.52 -2.50 -3.66
CA ARG A 78 33.57 -3.65 -4.58
C ARG A 78 33.80 -4.98 -3.90
N ALA A 79 34.44 -5.01 -2.73
CA ALA A 79 34.57 -6.25 -1.95
C ALA A 79 33.30 -6.57 -1.15
N LEU A 80 32.38 -5.60 -0.96
CA LEU A 80 31.12 -5.85 -0.25
C LEU A 80 30.24 -6.80 -1.07
N GLY A 81 30.02 -8.00 -0.53
CA GLY A 81 29.31 -9.08 -1.21
C GLY A 81 27.87 -8.72 -1.57
N ALA A 82 27.40 -9.24 -2.70
CA ALA A 82 26.01 -9.10 -3.14
C ALA A 82 25.02 -9.92 -2.30
N ASP A 83 25.51 -10.94 -1.58
CA ASP A 83 24.70 -11.90 -0.81
C ASP A 83 24.81 -11.70 0.72
N CYS A 84 24.99 -10.45 1.17
CA CYS A 84 24.95 -10.12 2.60
C CYS A 84 23.59 -9.52 2.99
N GLY A 85 23.24 -9.58 4.29
CA GLY A 85 21.98 -9.03 4.79
C GLY A 85 21.78 -7.57 4.39
N ARG A 86 22.85 -6.76 4.40
CA ARG A 86 22.81 -5.38 3.93
C ARG A 86 22.41 -5.27 2.46
N ALA A 87 22.93 -6.13 1.59
CA ALA A 87 22.59 -6.13 0.17
C ALA A 87 21.14 -6.60 -0.09
N GLY A 88 20.62 -7.45 0.78
CA GLY A 88 19.21 -7.82 0.80
C GLY A 88 18.29 -6.65 1.19
N LEU A 89 18.75 -5.77 2.08
CA LEU A 89 17.97 -4.59 2.52
C LEU A 89 18.14 -3.36 1.62
N LEU A 90 19.35 -3.05 1.17
CA LEU A 90 19.66 -1.83 0.42
C LEU A 90 19.98 -2.17 -1.04
N PRO A 91 19.25 -1.62 -2.03
CA PRO A 91 18.11 -0.68 -1.91
C PRO A 91 16.73 -1.35 -1.83
N LYS A 92 16.65 -2.69 -1.75
CA LYS A 92 15.40 -3.43 -1.99
C LYS A 92 14.29 -3.16 -0.97
N ALA A 93 14.63 -3.10 0.32
CA ALA A 93 13.68 -2.85 1.40
C ALA A 93 13.47 -1.35 1.65
N PHE A 94 14.54 -0.56 1.54
CA PHE A 94 14.49 0.90 1.53
C PHE A 94 15.70 1.47 0.79
N GLU A 95 15.53 2.65 0.21
CA GLU A 95 16.58 3.40 -0.46
C GLU A 95 16.70 4.80 0.17
N ILE A 96 17.93 5.29 0.31
CA ILE A 96 18.20 6.64 0.82
C ILE A 96 18.77 7.44 -0.35
N GLU A 97 18.09 8.51 -0.72
CA GLU A 97 18.58 9.46 -1.71
C GLU A 97 19.13 10.71 -1.02
N SER A 98 20.29 11.18 -1.48
CA SER A 98 20.88 12.44 -1.01
C SER A 98 20.33 13.66 -1.75
N ALA A 99 19.72 13.44 -2.91
CA ALA A 99 18.94 14.36 -3.73
C ALA A 99 18.08 13.51 -4.68
N PRO A 100 16.97 14.03 -5.24
CA PRO A 100 16.12 13.27 -6.15
C PRO A 100 16.92 12.59 -7.28
N GLY A 101 16.86 11.26 -7.34
CA GLY A 101 17.59 10.44 -8.32
C GLY A 101 19.07 10.20 -8.01
N LEU A 102 19.56 10.62 -6.83
CA LEU A 102 20.95 10.43 -6.38
C LEU A 102 21.01 9.52 -5.14
N PRO A 103 20.97 8.19 -5.32
CA PRO A 103 20.99 7.24 -4.21
C PRO A 103 22.33 7.25 -3.49
N VAL A 104 22.27 7.18 -2.15
CA VAL A 104 23.43 6.99 -1.30
C VAL A 104 23.87 5.53 -1.41
N ALA A 105 25.09 5.31 -1.86
CA ALA A 105 25.63 3.97 -2.04
C ALA A 105 25.62 3.18 -0.71
N ARG A 106 25.27 1.89 -0.76
CA ARG A 106 25.05 1.05 0.43
C ARG A 106 26.27 0.94 1.36
N GLU A 107 27.47 1.04 0.81
CA GLU A 107 28.74 1.05 1.55
C GLU A 107 29.00 2.39 2.25
N ARG A 108 28.27 3.45 1.89
CA ARG A 108 28.32 4.76 2.54
C ARG A 108 27.24 4.94 3.60
N ILE A 109 26.36 3.96 3.77
CA ILE A 109 25.33 3.91 4.82
C ILE A 109 25.89 3.13 6.03
N ALA A 110 25.60 3.55 7.25
CA ALA A 110 25.96 2.82 8.47
C ALA A 110 24.71 2.50 9.30
N ALA A 111 24.75 1.38 10.02
CA ALA A 111 23.78 1.05 11.05
C ALA A 111 24.28 1.62 12.40
N GLY A 112 23.44 2.36 13.14
CA GLY A 112 23.85 2.92 14.43
C GLY A 112 22.67 3.38 15.28
N GLN A 113 22.84 3.36 16.60
CA GLN A 113 21.82 3.88 17.52
C GLN A 113 21.79 5.41 17.49
N LEU A 114 20.65 5.99 17.11
CA LEU A 114 20.46 7.44 16.95
C LEU A 114 19.60 8.04 18.06
N GLN A 115 19.66 7.50 19.28
CA GLN A 115 18.85 7.96 20.42
C GLN A 115 19.08 9.45 20.75
N ASN A 116 20.34 9.89 20.77
CA ASN A 116 20.75 11.26 21.12
C ASN A 116 21.23 12.07 19.91
N TRP A 117 20.99 11.61 18.68
CA TRP A 117 21.54 12.22 17.45
C TRP A 117 23.06 12.47 17.55
N ALA A 118 23.81 11.58 18.22
CA ALA A 118 25.23 11.74 18.51
C ALA A 118 26.10 10.90 17.57
N GLY A 119 27.09 11.55 16.93
CA GLY A 119 28.04 10.94 15.98
C GLY A 119 27.44 10.58 14.62
N ALA A 120 28.09 11.00 13.55
CA ALA A 120 28.09 10.30 12.26
C ALA A 120 29.53 9.82 12.03
N PRO A 121 29.77 8.61 11.49
CA PRO A 121 31.13 8.23 11.08
C PRO A 121 31.61 9.21 10.01
N ALA A 122 32.84 9.73 10.13
CA ALA A 122 33.37 10.74 9.21
C ALA A 122 33.52 10.23 7.76
N ASP A 123 33.40 8.91 7.56
CA ASP A 123 33.56 8.19 6.31
C ASP A 123 32.24 7.58 5.78
N ARG A 124 31.09 8.01 6.31
CA ARG A 124 29.75 7.54 5.91
C ARG A 124 28.87 8.74 5.61
N ASP A 125 27.99 8.61 4.61
CA ASP A 125 27.08 9.69 4.22
C ASP A 125 25.80 9.70 5.05
N ALA A 126 25.36 8.51 5.48
CA ALA A 126 24.16 8.36 6.27
C ALA A 126 24.33 7.30 7.36
N THR A 127 23.68 7.50 8.51
CA THR A 127 23.49 6.50 9.55
C THR A 127 22.00 6.25 9.74
N VAL A 128 21.60 4.98 9.85
CA VAL A 128 20.21 4.55 9.99
C VAL A 128 20.04 3.81 11.31
N ASP A 129 19.00 4.19 12.05
CA ASP A 129 18.49 3.50 13.23
C ASP A 129 17.11 2.89 12.88
N PRO A 130 17.05 1.68 12.32
CA PRO A 130 15.80 1.02 11.96
C PRO A 130 14.85 0.78 13.14
N GLU A 131 15.34 0.63 14.38
CA GLU A 131 14.46 0.42 15.55
C GLU A 131 13.61 1.65 15.86
N ARG A 132 14.12 2.85 15.54
CA ARG A 132 13.45 4.13 15.82
C ARG A 132 12.99 4.86 14.55
N GLY A 133 13.25 4.29 13.38
CA GLY A 133 12.96 4.93 12.09
C GLY A 133 13.73 6.25 11.89
N ARG A 134 14.97 6.37 12.41
CA ARG A 134 15.76 7.60 12.30
C ARG A 134 16.84 7.47 11.26
N VAL A 135 17.06 8.53 10.50
CA VAL A 135 18.17 8.66 9.54
C VAL A 135 18.92 9.95 9.83
N ARG A 136 20.25 9.88 9.87
CA ARG A 136 21.14 11.04 10.02
C ARG A 136 22.10 11.11 8.86
N PHE A 137 22.14 12.23 8.16
CA PHE A 137 23.14 12.53 7.14
C PHE A 137 24.39 13.19 7.74
N LEU A 138 25.57 12.92 7.18
CA LEU A 138 26.84 13.48 7.64
C LEU A 138 26.96 14.98 7.38
N ASN A 139 26.58 15.43 6.17
CA ASN A 139 26.68 16.83 5.73
C ASN A 139 25.38 17.64 5.95
N GLY A 140 24.56 17.22 6.91
CA GLY A 140 23.19 17.71 7.07
C GLY A 140 22.22 17.04 6.08
N PRO A 141 20.91 17.02 6.38
CA PRO A 141 19.92 16.55 5.41
C PRO A 141 19.99 17.45 4.17
N PRO A 142 19.72 16.91 2.96
CA PRO A 142 19.44 17.77 1.81
C PRO A 142 18.35 18.78 2.16
N ALA A 143 18.36 19.95 1.52
CA ALA A 143 17.42 21.06 1.79
C ALA A 143 15.97 20.76 1.35
N ALA A 144 15.59 19.48 1.28
CA ALA A 144 14.32 18.97 0.80
C ALA A 144 13.67 18.05 1.85
N ASP A 145 12.38 17.80 1.66
CA ASP A 145 11.65 16.80 2.44
C ASP A 145 12.28 15.41 2.29
N ILE A 146 12.31 14.65 3.39
CA ILE A 146 12.79 13.26 3.36
C ILE A 146 11.69 12.40 2.74
N LEU A 147 11.93 11.91 1.53
CA LEU A 147 11.04 10.98 0.84
C LEU A 147 11.47 9.53 1.13
N PHE A 148 10.49 8.66 1.36
CA PHE A 148 10.72 7.23 1.54
C PHE A 148 9.90 6.44 0.52
N ARG A 149 10.51 5.43 -0.07
CA ARG A 149 9.81 4.36 -0.79
C ARG A 149 9.68 3.18 0.15
N TYR A 150 8.48 2.63 0.26
CA TYR A 150 8.22 1.44 1.06
C TYR A 150 7.26 0.53 0.32
N PHE A 151 7.38 -0.76 0.60
CA PHE A 151 6.36 -1.74 0.26
C PHE A 151 5.43 -1.88 1.46
N TYR A 152 4.14 -2.04 1.21
CA TYR A 152 3.16 -2.36 2.24
C TYR A 152 2.48 -3.68 1.87
N GLY A 153 2.12 -4.45 2.89
CA GLY A 153 1.29 -5.64 2.73
C GLY A 153 -0.18 -5.26 2.82
N ALA A 154 -1.00 -5.84 1.96
CA ALA A 154 -2.44 -5.89 2.11
C ALA A 154 -2.91 -7.30 1.76
N LEU A 155 -3.98 -7.75 2.40
CA LEU A 155 -4.51 -9.10 2.22
C LEU A 155 -4.93 -9.38 0.76
N GLY A 156 -5.57 -8.40 0.11
CA GLY A 156 -6.11 -8.54 -1.24
C GLY A 156 -6.06 -7.23 -2.01
N THR A 157 -6.46 -7.31 -3.28
CA THR A 157 -6.45 -6.19 -4.24
C THR A 157 -7.59 -5.20 -4.00
N ILE A 158 -7.77 -4.72 -2.77
CA ILE A 158 -8.83 -3.78 -2.38
C ILE A 158 -8.24 -2.41 -2.07
N GLY A 159 -8.91 -1.36 -2.53
CA GLY A 159 -8.48 0.03 -2.45
C GLY A 159 -7.41 0.37 -3.48
N ALA A 160 -6.89 1.59 -3.36
CA ALA A 160 -5.91 2.20 -4.23
C ALA A 160 -4.49 1.63 -4.07
N GLY A 161 -4.31 0.32 -4.15
CA GLY A 161 -2.97 -0.26 -4.09
C GLY A 161 -2.18 -0.12 -5.37
N ALA A 162 -0.89 -0.48 -5.31
CA ALA A 162 -0.01 -0.55 -6.47
C ALA A 162 -0.25 -1.84 -7.26
N TRP A 163 -1.49 -2.05 -7.71
CA TRP A 163 -1.92 -3.27 -8.38
C TRP A 163 -1.53 -3.28 -9.86
N PRO A 164 -1.32 -4.46 -10.46
CA PRO A 164 -1.24 -4.60 -11.90
C PRO A 164 -2.56 -4.12 -12.54
N ARG A 165 -2.45 -3.29 -13.55
CA ARG A 165 -3.57 -2.71 -14.32
C ARG A 165 -3.36 -2.95 -15.80
N GLN A 166 -4.46 -3.00 -16.54
CA GLN A 166 -4.34 -3.00 -17.99
C GLN A 166 -3.88 -1.61 -18.45
N PRO A 167 -2.82 -1.52 -19.28
CA PRO A 167 -2.39 -0.25 -19.82
C PRO A 167 -3.49 0.31 -20.72
N ALA A 168 -4.04 1.46 -20.36
CA ALA A 168 -4.87 2.26 -21.26
C ALA A 168 -4.01 3.36 -21.88
N ASP A 169 -4.20 3.61 -23.18
CA ASP A 169 -3.49 4.70 -23.88
C ASP A 169 -3.94 6.05 -23.31
N ALA A 170 -3.09 6.64 -22.47
CA ALA A 170 -3.37 7.91 -21.82
C ALA A 170 -3.41 9.05 -22.86
N THR A 171 -4.50 9.81 -22.85
CA THR A 171 -4.64 11.07 -23.61
C THR A 171 -3.75 12.17 -23.02
N LEU A 172 -3.61 12.19 -21.69
CA LEU A 172 -2.71 13.10 -20.97
C LEU A 172 -2.04 12.34 -19.83
N VAL A 173 -0.74 12.58 -19.66
CA VAL A 173 0.01 12.14 -18.49
C VAL A 173 0.35 13.38 -17.66
N LEU A 174 -0.14 13.44 -16.43
CA LEU A 174 0.19 14.52 -15.49
C LEU A 174 1.69 14.47 -15.15
N LEU A 175 2.31 15.65 -15.02
CA LEU A 175 3.74 15.74 -14.73
C LEU A 175 4.06 15.02 -13.40
N PRO A 176 5.13 14.20 -13.38
CA PRO A 176 5.55 13.49 -12.18
C PRO A 176 6.18 14.46 -11.17
N GLY A 177 6.22 14.05 -9.90
CA GLY A 177 6.83 14.80 -8.79
C GLY A 177 5.84 15.38 -7.78
N GLY A 178 4.54 15.10 -7.95
CA GLY A 178 3.48 15.58 -7.04
C GLY A 178 3.16 17.06 -7.21
N GLY A 179 2.65 17.68 -6.14
CA GLY A 179 2.27 19.09 -6.10
C GLY A 179 0.81 19.37 -6.43
N ALA A 180 0.46 20.63 -6.67
CA ALA A 180 -0.93 21.04 -6.84
C ALA A 180 -1.50 20.59 -8.20
N ILE A 181 -2.70 20.01 -8.19
CA ILE A 181 -3.50 19.83 -9.41
C ILE A 181 -4.41 21.05 -9.54
N ALA A 182 -3.98 21.99 -10.37
CA ALA A 182 -4.65 23.26 -10.58
C ALA A 182 -5.99 23.12 -11.35
N PRO A 183 -6.90 24.10 -11.24
CA PRO A 183 -8.13 24.11 -12.02
C PRO A 183 -7.83 24.03 -13.53
N GLY A 184 -8.53 23.14 -14.24
CA GLY A 184 -8.34 22.93 -15.68
C GLY A 184 -7.12 22.08 -16.06
N ALA A 185 -6.32 21.59 -15.10
CA ALA A 185 -5.24 20.65 -15.38
C ALA A 185 -5.75 19.28 -15.85
N ILE A 186 -6.94 18.89 -15.39
CA ILE A 186 -7.65 17.69 -15.84
C ILE A 186 -8.68 18.14 -16.89
N PRO A 187 -8.52 17.77 -18.18
CA PRO A 187 -9.51 18.07 -19.20
C PRO A 187 -10.82 17.31 -18.96
N PRO A 188 -11.95 17.80 -19.49
CA PRO A 188 -13.29 17.23 -19.24
C PRO A 188 -13.54 15.87 -19.90
N SER A 189 -12.64 15.41 -20.77
CA SER A 189 -12.75 14.14 -21.46
C SER A 189 -11.39 13.52 -21.79
N GLY A 190 -11.40 12.21 -22.05
CA GLY A 190 -10.21 11.41 -22.36
C GLY A 190 -9.69 10.62 -21.17
N VAL A 191 -8.52 10.00 -21.35
CA VAL A 191 -7.83 9.20 -20.33
C VAL A 191 -6.68 10.03 -19.74
N ILE A 192 -6.78 10.37 -18.47
CA ILE A 192 -5.84 11.22 -17.75
C ILE A 192 -5.12 10.35 -16.73
N GLN A 193 -3.80 10.25 -16.86
CA GLN A 193 -2.99 9.31 -16.08
C GLN A 193 -2.00 10.03 -15.16
N ILE A 194 -1.91 9.58 -13.91
CA ILE A 194 -0.81 9.94 -13.00
C ILE A 194 0.28 8.88 -13.08
N ALA A 195 1.51 9.31 -13.41
CA ALA A 195 2.61 8.40 -13.75
C ALA A 195 3.37 7.81 -12.55
N ASP A 196 3.19 8.37 -11.35
CA ASP A 196 3.99 8.04 -10.17
C ASP A 196 3.17 7.83 -8.89
N ASN A 197 3.86 7.67 -7.76
CA ASN A 197 3.29 7.46 -6.43
C ASN A 197 3.36 8.73 -5.56
N ALA A 198 3.52 9.90 -6.17
CA ALA A 198 3.71 11.14 -5.42
C ALA A 198 2.40 11.58 -4.75
N THR A 199 2.55 12.50 -3.79
CA THR A 199 1.42 13.19 -3.17
C THR A 199 1.09 14.44 -3.97
N TYR A 200 -0.16 14.55 -4.41
CA TYR A 200 -0.69 15.71 -5.11
C TYR A 200 -1.61 16.49 -4.18
N SER A 201 -1.18 17.69 -3.81
CA SER A 201 -1.88 18.56 -2.88
C SER A 201 -1.56 20.03 -3.16
N PRO A 202 -2.57 20.93 -3.20
CA PRO A 202 -4.01 20.63 -3.23
C PRO A 202 -4.51 20.17 -4.61
N MET A 203 -5.58 19.38 -4.65
CA MET A 203 -6.33 19.03 -5.87
C MET A 203 -7.60 19.86 -6.00
N SER A 204 -7.77 20.51 -7.15
CA SER A 204 -8.94 21.33 -7.49
C SER A 204 -10.07 20.51 -8.12
N ASP A 205 -11.27 21.10 -8.15
CA ASP A 205 -12.46 20.54 -8.80
C ASP A 205 -12.25 20.29 -10.30
N VAL A 206 -12.98 19.29 -10.82
CA VAL A 206 -13.02 18.95 -12.25
C VAL A 206 -14.42 19.25 -12.77
N ALA A 207 -14.51 20.16 -13.76
CA ALA A 207 -15.78 20.65 -14.27
C ALA A 207 -15.99 20.32 -15.75
N GLY A 208 -17.27 20.24 -16.15
CA GLY A 208 -17.68 20.05 -17.54
C GLY A 208 -17.42 18.64 -18.06
N ILE A 209 -17.39 17.62 -17.19
CA ILE A 209 -17.07 16.24 -17.54
C ILE A 209 -18.08 15.70 -18.55
N THR A 210 -17.60 15.10 -19.65
CA THR A 210 -18.43 14.38 -20.62
C THR A 210 -18.10 12.89 -20.62
N THR A 211 -16.85 12.53 -20.89
CA THR A 211 -16.37 11.14 -20.83
C THR A 211 -14.93 11.12 -20.35
N LEU A 212 -14.74 11.01 -19.03
CA LEU A 212 -13.44 11.13 -18.37
C LEU A 212 -13.04 9.82 -17.69
N THR A 213 -11.83 9.36 -17.97
CA THR A 213 -11.13 8.35 -17.17
C THR A 213 -9.95 9.00 -16.47
N PHE A 214 -9.95 9.06 -15.15
CA PHE A 214 -8.86 9.56 -14.33
C PHE A 214 -8.21 8.40 -13.59
N GLN A 215 -6.97 8.05 -13.97
CA GLN A 215 -6.35 6.81 -13.54
C GLN A 215 -4.93 6.98 -13.00
N ALA A 216 -4.53 6.07 -12.13
CA ALA A 216 -3.12 5.82 -11.84
C ALA A 216 -2.49 4.98 -12.95
N ALA A 217 -1.19 5.16 -13.19
CA ALA A 217 -0.43 4.26 -14.04
C ALA A 217 -0.33 2.84 -13.43
N ASP A 218 0.10 1.89 -14.25
CA ASP A 218 0.30 0.50 -13.83
C ASP A 218 1.25 0.39 -12.63
N GLU A 219 0.86 -0.42 -11.64
CA GLU A 219 1.58 -0.60 -10.37
C GLU A 219 1.89 0.72 -9.63
N ARG A 220 1.07 1.76 -9.86
CA ARG A 220 1.14 3.04 -9.14
C ARG A 220 -0.01 3.22 -8.16
N ARG A 221 0.25 4.06 -7.15
CA ARG A 221 -0.66 4.52 -6.11
C ARG A 221 -0.37 6.00 -5.82
N PRO A 222 -0.96 6.92 -6.59
CA PRO A 222 -0.92 8.33 -6.26
C PRO A 222 -1.84 8.64 -5.08
N TYR A 223 -1.42 9.59 -4.24
CA TYR A 223 -2.22 10.10 -3.12
C TYR A 223 -2.63 11.55 -3.40
N LEU A 224 -3.93 11.81 -3.42
CA LEU A 224 -4.51 13.11 -3.74
C LEU A 224 -5.13 13.72 -2.50
N VAL A 225 -4.90 15.01 -2.27
CA VAL A 225 -5.50 15.75 -1.16
C VAL A 225 -6.36 16.86 -1.71
N ALA A 226 -7.65 16.84 -1.38
CA ALA A 226 -8.59 17.86 -1.84
C ALA A 226 -8.19 19.28 -1.39
N ALA A 227 -8.43 20.28 -2.24
CA ALA A 227 -8.16 21.69 -1.95
C ALA A 227 -9.04 22.29 -0.85
N GLY A 228 -10.22 21.71 -0.62
CA GLY A 228 -11.26 22.27 0.24
C GLY A 228 -12.13 21.21 0.92
N PRO A 229 -13.25 21.64 1.53
CA PRO A 229 -14.20 20.75 2.21
C PRO A 229 -14.96 19.84 1.22
N GLU A 230 -14.93 20.16 -0.07
CA GLU A 230 -15.48 19.36 -1.14
C GLU A 230 -14.47 19.28 -2.28
N LEU A 231 -14.41 18.12 -2.93
CA LEU A 231 -13.77 17.90 -4.22
C LEU A 231 -14.85 17.50 -5.21
N ILE A 232 -15.17 18.40 -6.14
CA ILE A 232 -16.32 18.27 -7.02
C ILE A 232 -15.88 17.72 -8.38
N PHE A 233 -16.56 16.66 -8.81
CA PHE A 233 -16.56 16.17 -10.19
C PHE A 233 -17.90 16.54 -10.82
N ALA A 234 -17.90 17.62 -11.60
CA ALA A 234 -19.11 18.19 -12.19
C ALA A 234 -19.26 17.77 -13.67
N GLY A 235 -20.34 17.06 -13.99
CA GLY A 235 -20.77 16.71 -15.34
C GLY A 235 -21.15 17.93 -16.16
N ALA A 236 -20.97 17.86 -17.47
CA ALA A 236 -21.38 18.90 -18.40
C ALA A 236 -22.91 19.05 -18.43
N ALA A 237 -23.40 20.29 -18.47
CA ALA A 237 -24.84 20.54 -18.56
C ALA A 237 -25.42 20.00 -19.88
N GLY A 238 -26.55 19.30 -19.80
CA GLY A 238 -27.27 18.78 -20.96
C GLY A 238 -26.63 17.54 -21.62
N VAL A 239 -25.71 16.87 -20.92
CA VAL A 239 -25.09 15.62 -21.36
C VAL A 239 -25.16 14.62 -20.22
N ASP A 240 -25.47 13.36 -20.52
CA ASP A 240 -25.32 12.27 -19.56
C ASP A 240 -23.86 11.81 -19.57
N ALA A 241 -23.11 12.25 -18.57
CA ALA A 241 -21.67 12.06 -18.53
C ALA A 241 -21.26 10.65 -18.07
N ALA A 242 -20.03 10.26 -18.42
CA ALA A 242 -19.39 9.05 -17.92
C ALA A 242 -18.08 9.41 -17.20
N LEU A 243 -17.93 8.96 -15.95
CA LEU A 243 -16.73 9.16 -15.14
C LEU A 243 -16.17 7.82 -14.66
N THR A 244 -14.89 7.58 -14.90
CA THR A 244 -14.15 6.47 -14.28
C THR A 244 -12.98 7.04 -13.49
N ILE A 245 -12.86 6.68 -12.20
CA ILE A 245 -11.69 6.94 -11.37
C ILE A 245 -11.06 5.59 -11.03
N ASP A 246 -9.80 5.37 -11.42
CA ASP A 246 -9.12 4.07 -11.28
C ASP A 246 -7.76 4.19 -10.55
N GLY A 247 -7.60 3.48 -9.43
CA GLY A 247 -6.29 3.31 -8.80
C GLY A 247 -5.80 4.49 -7.96
N VAL A 248 -6.71 5.37 -7.53
CA VAL A 248 -6.37 6.63 -6.86
C VAL A 248 -6.77 6.60 -5.38
N TRP A 249 -5.87 7.06 -4.51
CA TRP A 249 -6.19 7.32 -3.11
C TRP A 249 -6.51 8.80 -2.93
N ILE A 250 -7.74 9.12 -2.49
CA ILE A 250 -8.16 10.48 -2.12
C ILE A 250 -8.25 10.59 -0.61
N GLY A 251 -7.40 11.44 -0.04
CA GLY A 251 -7.43 11.83 1.36
C GLY A 251 -7.72 13.31 1.55
N ALA A 252 -7.61 13.78 2.80
CA ALA A 252 -7.90 15.16 3.13
C ALA A 252 -7.12 15.66 4.35
N ALA A 253 -6.93 16.98 4.44
CA ALA A 253 -6.36 17.63 5.62
C ALA A 253 -7.39 17.88 6.74
N ALA A 254 -8.67 17.87 6.40
CA ALA A 254 -9.83 17.98 7.28
C ALA A 254 -10.97 17.12 6.70
N PRO A 255 -12.03 16.79 7.45
CA PRO A 255 -13.13 16.00 6.90
C PRO A 255 -13.71 16.65 5.62
N THR A 256 -13.76 15.87 4.53
CA THR A 256 -14.07 16.36 3.17
C THR A 256 -15.06 15.43 2.48
N ARG A 257 -15.70 15.91 1.42
CA ARG A 257 -16.57 15.11 0.55
C ARG A 257 -16.04 15.08 -0.88
N VAL A 258 -16.02 13.90 -1.48
CA VAL A 258 -15.99 13.77 -2.94
C VAL A 258 -17.42 13.90 -3.44
N VAL A 259 -17.68 14.90 -4.28
CA VAL A 259 -19.03 15.24 -4.73
C VAL A 259 -19.18 14.91 -6.21
N LEU A 260 -20.19 14.12 -6.54
CA LEU A 260 -20.63 13.87 -7.92
C LEU A 260 -21.78 14.84 -8.22
N ASP A 261 -21.51 15.84 -9.06
CA ASP A 261 -22.46 16.89 -9.42
C ASP A 261 -22.75 16.89 -10.93
N GLY A 262 -23.93 17.31 -11.36
CA GLY A 262 -24.40 17.19 -12.76
C GLY A 262 -25.12 15.87 -13.08
N SER A 263 -25.30 15.57 -14.38
CA SER A 263 -25.96 14.34 -14.87
C SER A 263 -24.92 13.30 -15.29
N TYR A 264 -25.04 12.07 -14.79
CA TYR A 264 -24.18 10.95 -15.16
C TYR A 264 -25.00 9.71 -15.53
N GLU A 265 -24.74 9.15 -16.71
CA GLU A 265 -25.20 7.80 -17.06
C GLU A 265 -24.45 6.77 -16.21
N THR A 266 -23.14 6.95 -16.02
CA THR A 266 -22.33 6.01 -15.24
C THR A 266 -21.14 6.68 -14.55
N VAL A 267 -20.97 6.35 -13.27
CA VAL A 267 -19.77 6.66 -12.49
C VAL A 267 -19.15 5.35 -11.99
N VAL A 268 -17.86 5.13 -12.26
CA VAL A 268 -17.11 3.95 -11.82
C VAL A 268 -15.94 4.37 -10.94
N LEU A 269 -15.92 3.90 -9.70
CA LEU A 269 -14.80 4.01 -8.78
C LEU A 269 -14.15 2.64 -8.65
N ARG A 270 -12.97 2.47 -9.24
CA ARG A 270 -12.26 1.18 -9.30
C ARG A 270 -10.92 1.25 -8.60
N TYR A 271 -10.61 0.32 -7.70
CA TYR A 271 -9.35 0.38 -6.94
C TYR A 271 -9.14 1.78 -6.32
N VAL A 272 -10.19 2.38 -5.78
CA VAL A 272 -10.14 3.70 -5.16
C VAL A 272 -10.15 3.54 -3.65
N THR A 273 -9.36 4.36 -2.96
CA THR A 273 -9.50 4.56 -1.52
C THR A 273 -9.94 5.99 -1.27
N LEU A 274 -11.12 6.17 -0.68
CA LEU A 274 -11.48 7.41 0.02
C LEU A 274 -11.17 7.20 1.49
N ASP A 275 -10.38 8.08 2.10
CA ASP A 275 -9.97 7.92 3.50
C ASP A 275 -11.19 7.59 4.39
N PRO A 276 -11.26 6.38 4.97
CA PRO A 276 -12.43 5.95 5.74
C PRO A 276 -12.53 6.64 7.10
N GLY A 277 -11.49 7.38 7.48
CA GLY A 277 -11.29 7.92 8.83
C GLY A 277 -10.57 6.92 9.75
N GLY A 278 -10.52 7.25 11.03
CA GLY A 278 -9.84 6.45 12.05
C GLY A 278 -8.57 7.14 12.56
N VAL A 279 -7.54 6.35 12.87
CA VAL A 279 -6.25 6.86 13.36
C VAL A 279 -5.08 6.21 12.63
N ASP A 280 -4.04 7.00 12.37
CA ASP A 280 -2.81 6.53 11.77
C ASP A 280 -1.95 5.71 12.77
N ALA A 281 -0.75 5.29 12.35
CA ALA A 281 0.18 4.53 13.20
C ALA A 281 0.74 5.31 14.39
N GLN A 282 0.63 6.63 14.37
CA GLN A 282 1.07 7.53 15.43
C GLN A 282 -0.09 7.96 16.34
N GLY A 283 -1.32 7.53 16.03
CA GLY A 283 -2.54 7.87 16.75
C GLY A 283 -3.16 9.22 16.34
N ASN A 284 -2.68 9.86 15.27
CA ASN A 284 -3.32 11.05 14.74
C ASN A 284 -4.60 10.67 13.99
N ALA A 285 -5.61 11.53 14.05
CA ALA A 285 -6.86 11.30 13.33
C ALA A 285 -6.64 11.34 11.82
N ILE A 286 -7.13 10.33 11.11
CA ILE A 286 -7.26 10.34 9.66
C ILE A 286 -8.57 11.05 9.33
N PRO A 287 -8.56 12.18 8.61
CA PRO A 287 -9.80 12.84 8.21
C PRO A 287 -10.62 11.97 7.25
N ARG A 288 -11.92 11.88 7.51
CA ARG A 288 -12.83 11.08 6.70
C ARG A 288 -13.15 11.77 5.38
N VAL A 289 -13.19 11.00 4.29
CA VAL A 289 -13.60 11.43 2.96
C VAL A 289 -14.86 10.68 2.53
N ASP A 290 -15.98 11.40 2.48
CA ASP A 290 -17.30 10.84 2.15
C ASP A 290 -17.67 11.01 0.68
N LEU A 291 -18.40 10.04 0.11
CA LEU A 291 -18.95 10.16 -1.24
C LEU A 291 -20.37 10.75 -1.16
N LEU A 292 -20.58 11.87 -1.85
CA LEU A 292 -21.87 12.56 -1.93
C LEU A 292 -22.32 12.69 -3.38
N VAL A 293 -23.49 12.16 -3.68
CA VAL A 293 -24.19 12.44 -4.95
C VAL A 293 -25.02 13.71 -4.77
N ARG A 294 -24.69 14.78 -5.51
CA ARG A 294 -25.43 16.05 -5.53
C ARG A 294 -26.28 16.23 -6.79
N GLY A 295 -25.93 15.55 -7.87
CA GLY A 295 -26.65 15.60 -9.14
C GLY A 295 -27.58 14.40 -9.37
N VAL A 296 -27.66 13.97 -10.64
CA VAL A 296 -28.39 12.79 -11.09
C VAL A 296 -27.37 11.76 -11.55
N VAL A 297 -27.42 10.57 -10.96
CA VAL A 297 -26.54 9.45 -11.34
C VAL A 297 -27.40 8.22 -11.56
N ASP A 298 -27.40 7.69 -12.77
CA ASP A 298 -28.17 6.48 -13.08
C ASP A 298 -27.50 5.26 -12.45
N THR A 299 -26.21 5.04 -12.75
CA THR A 299 -25.43 3.94 -12.16
C THR A 299 -24.13 4.42 -11.52
N LEU A 300 -23.97 4.14 -10.22
CA LEU A 300 -22.70 4.27 -9.51
C LEU A 300 -22.14 2.87 -9.20
N ARG A 301 -20.95 2.56 -9.72
CA ARG A 301 -20.24 1.31 -9.46
C ARG A 301 -19.00 1.56 -8.62
N ILE A 302 -18.88 0.84 -7.50
CA ILE A 302 -17.68 0.79 -6.66
C ILE A 302 -17.13 -0.63 -6.76
N ASP A 303 -15.89 -0.75 -7.23
CA ASP A 303 -15.28 -2.02 -7.59
C ASP A 303 -13.86 -2.09 -7.00
N HIS A 304 -13.59 -3.08 -6.14
CA HIS A 304 -12.33 -3.17 -5.41
C HIS A 304 -11.97 -1.89 -4.63
N GLY A 305 -12.95 -1.18 -4.08
CA GLY A 305 -12.78 0.11 -3.43
C GLY A 305 -12.81 0.04 -1.89
N VAL A 306 -12.25 1.08 -1.26
CA VAL A 306 -12.48 1.41 0.16
C VAL A 306 -13.15 2.76 0.21
N VAL A 307 -14.39 2.82 0.71
CA VAL A 307 -15.15 4.07 0.83
C VAL A 307 -15.64 4.29 2.25
N ALA A 308 -15.73 5.55 2.68
CA ALA A 308 -16.16 5.90 4.02
C ALA A 308 -17.69 5.87 4.18
N SER A 309 -18.42 6.51 3.27
CA SER A 309 -19.87 6.37 3.13
C SER A 309 -20.32 6.85 1.76
N VAL A 310 -21.55 6.48 1.40
CA VAL A 310 -22.26 6.99 0.23
C VAL A 310 -23.54 7.64 0.72
N ALA A 311 -23.76 8.89 0.32
CA ALA A 311 -24.95 9.67 0.61
C ALA A 311 -25.46 10.37 -0.65
N VAL A 312 -26.76 10.66 -0.67
CA VAL A 312 -27.43 11.43 -1.74
C VAL A 312 -27.97 12.72 -1.14
N ALA A 313 -27.63 13.85 -1.74
CA ALA A 313 -28.07 15.16 -1.29
C ALA A 313 -29.59 15.35 -1.50
N PRO A 314 -30.25 16.26 -0.76
CA PRO A 314 -31.65 16.58 -1.01
C PRO A 314 -31.88 17.06 -2.45
N GLY A 315 -32.82 16.43 -3.16
CA GLY A 315 -33.13 16.76 -4.56
C GLY A 315 -32.22 16.09 -5.61
N ALA A 316 -31.17 15.39 -5.17
CA ALA A 316 -30.33 14.55 -6.01
C ALA A 316 -30.96 13.14 -6.17
N THR A 317 -30.56 12.42 -7.22
CA THR A 317 -31.03 11.04 -7.45
C THR A 317 -29.85 10.12 -7.74
N LEU A 318 -29.91 8.93 -7.15
CA LEU A 318 -29.05 7.80 -7.46
C LEU A 318 -29.95 6.59 -7.71
N GLU A 319 -30.08 6.15 -8.95
CA GLU A 319 -31.02 5.07 -9.29
C GLU A 319 -30.47 3.71 -8.83
N GLU A 320 -29.24 3.39 -9.21
CA GLU A 320 -28.58 2.13 -8.88
C GLU A 320 -27.15 2.33 -8.34
N LEU A 321 -26.87 1.66 -7.22
CA LEU A 321 -25.54 1.53 -6.63
C LEU A 321 -25.10 0.07 -6.65
N ILE A 322 -23.99 -0.20 -7.34
CA ILE A 322 -23.37 -1.53 -7.41
C ILE A 322 -22.03 -1.49 -6.66
N ILE A 323 -21.87 -2.36 -5.67
CA ILE A 323 -20.63 -2.48 -4.89
C ILE A 323 -20.12 -3.92 -5.00
N GLU A 324 -18.90 -4.08 -5.51
CA GLU A 324 -18.27 -5.39 -5.71
C GLU A 324 -16.85 -5.42 -5.13
N ASP A 325 -16.49 -6.52 -4.44
CA ASP A 325 -15.13 -6.77 -3.91
C ASP A 325 -14.58 -5.60 -3.06
N SER A 326 -15.44 -4.96 -2.27
CA SER A 326 -15.16 -3.65 -1.66
C SER A 326 -15.43 -3.58 -0.17
N ILE A 327 -14.87 -2.56 0.47
CA ILE A 327 -15.10 -2.20 1.87
C ILE A 327 -15.86 -0.88 1.97
N VAL A 328 -16.94 -0.87 2.75
CA VAL A 328 -17.67 0.33 3.13
C VAL A 328 -17.50 0.55 4.64
N ALA A 329 -16.59 1.44 5.03
CA ALA A 329 -16.17 1.59 6.42
C ALA A 329 -17.19 2.33 7.31
N GLY A 330 -18.21 2.96 6.72
CA GLY A 330 -19.28 3.67 7.43
C GLY A 330 -20.66 3.27 6.94
N GLY A 331 -21.65 4.11 7.24
CA GLY A 331 -23.05 3.85 6.94
C GLY A 331 -23.48 4.35 5.55
N MET A 332 -24.63 3.87 5.08
CA MET A 332 -25.30 4.35 3.87
C MET A 332 -26.79 4.51 4.16
N ALA A 333 -27.34 5.68 3.81
CA ALA A 333 -28.76 5.98 3.91
C ALA A 333 -29.27 6.41 2.53
N LEU A 334 -29.85 5.46 1.80
CA LEU A 334 -30.23 5.58 0.39
C LEU A 334 -31.68 5.07 0.19
N PRO A 335 -32.68 5.76 0.76
CA PRO A 335 -34.06 5.27 0.85
C PRO A 335 -34.80 5.19 -0.49
N ALA A 336 -34.21 5.71 -1.57
CA ALA A 336 -34.76 5.70 -2.93
C ALA A 336 -33.90 4.92 -3.94
N THR A 337 -32.78 4.34 -3.51
CA THR A 337 -31.79 3.71 -4.42
C THR A 337 -31.90 2.19 -4.39
N ARG A 338 -31.72 1.55 -5.55
CA ARG A 338 -31.48 0.12 -5.65
C ARG A 338 -30.01 -0.19 -5.39
N VAL A 339 -29.72 -1.06 -4.42
CA VAL A 339 -28.36 -1.42 -4.06
C VAL A 339 -28.07 -2.89 -4.36
N VAL A 340 -26.98 -3.14 -5.07
CA VAL A 340 -26.42 -4.46 -5.34
C VAL A 340 -25.06 -4.57 -4.64
N MET A 341 -24.88 -5.60 -3.82
CA MET A 341 -23.62 -5.87 -3.12
C MET A 341 -23.14 -7.29 -3.44
N ARG A 342 -21.87 -7.43 -3.82
CA ARG A 342 -21.22 -8.74 -4.02
C ARG A 342 -19.85 -8.75 -3.39
N ARG A 343 -19.61 -9.64 -2.43
CA ARG A 343 -18.31 -9.73 -1.72
C ARG A 343 -17.95 -8.36 -1.12
N VAL A 344 -18.76 -7.92 -0.17
CA VAL A 344 -18.64 -6.59 0.46
C VAL A 344 -18.58 -6.75 1.96
N THR A 345 -17.69 -6.02 2.62
CA THR A 345 -17.71 -5.85 4.09
C THR A 345 -18.13 -4.42 4.42
N MET A 346 -19.19 -4.26 5.20
CA MET A 346 -19.71 -2.95 5.60
C MET A 346 -19.82 -2.83 7.12
N LEU A 347 -19.28 -1.74 7.66
CA LEU A 347 -19.21 -1.52 9.11
C LEU A 347 -20.35 -0.69 9.69
N GLY A 348 -20.92 0.23 8.91
CA GLY A 348 -21.98 1.12 9.36
C GLY A 348 -23.39 0.64 9.03
N VAL A 349 -24.39 1.39 9.54
CA VAL A 349 -25.81 1.11 9.31
C VAL A 349 -26.13 1.20 7.81
N LEU A 350 -26.92 0.25 7.32
CA LEU A 350 -27.43 0.23 5.96
C LEU A 350 -28.93 0.52 5.99
N ASP A 351 -29.36 1.63 5.41
CA ASP A 351 -30.78 1.97 5.21
C ASP A 351 -31.00 2.19 3.71
N VAL A 352 -31.77 1.31 3.07
CA VAL A 352 -31.95 1.32 1.61
C VAL A 352 -33.38 0.97 1.20
N ASN A 353 -33.76 1.40 -0.01
CA ASN A 353 -35.04 0.98 -0.58
C ASN A 353 -35.06 -0.51 -0.89
N ARG A 354 -34.08 -0.95 -1.70
CA ARG A 354 -34.03 -2.27 -2.32
C ARG A 354 -32.62 -2.83 -2.24
N LEU A 355 -32.49 -4.09 -1.82
CA LEU A 355 -31.19 -4.76 -1.65
C LEU A 355 -31.12 -6.09 -2.41
N SER A 356 -30.04 -6.27 -3.16
CA SER A 356 -29.60 -7.57 -3.68
C SER A 356 -28.16 -7.83 -3.24
N ALA A 357 -27.97 -8.67 -2.22
CA ALA A 357 -26.66 -8.94 -1.62
C ALA A 357 -26.26 -10.43 -1.77
N SER A 358 -25.00 -10.66 -2.13
CA SER A 358 -24.36 -11.98 -2.21
C SER A 358 -23.00 -11.89 -1.53
N GLU A 359 -22.64 -12.87 -0.70
CA GLU A 359 -21.31 -12.92 -0.06
C GLU A 359 -20.96 -11.64 0.73
N THR A 360 -21.98 -10.97 1.29
CA THR A 360 -21.84 -9.67 1.94
C THR A 360 -21.87 -9.81 3.46
N LEU A 361 -20.90 -9.21 4.13
CA LEU A 361 -20.78 -9.14 5.58
C LEU A 361 -21.18 -7.74 6.06
N LEU A 362 -22.35 -7.65 6.70
CA LEU A 362 -22.77 -6.44 7.40
C LEU A 362 -22.48 -6.64 8.89
N THR A 363 -21.75 -5.70 9.52
CA THR A 363 -21.51 -5.74 10.97
C THR A 363 -22.43 -4.81 11.75
N SER A 364 -23.16 -3.95 11.06
CA SER A 364 -24.20 -3.09 11.62
C SER A 364 -25.56 -3.42 11.02
N VAL A 365 -26.62 -2.95 11.68
CA VAL A 365 -28.01 -3.25 11.31
C VAL A 365 -28.29 -2.79 9.88
N ALA A 366 -28.98 -3.64 9.13
CA ALA A 366 -29.55 -3.30 7.84
C ALA A 366 -31.07 -3.15 7.94
N ASP A 367 -31.61 -2.08 7.38
CA ASP A 367 -33.05 -1.88 7.18
C ASP A 367 -33.33 -1.70 5.69
N VAL A 368 -34.02 -2.67 5.11
CA VAL A 368 -34.43 -2.65 3.70
C VAL A 368 -35.92 -2.42 3.63
N THR A 369 -36.36 -1.31 3.00
CA THR A 369 -37.77 -0.92 2.96
C THR A 369 -38.63 -1.90 2.12
N ASP A 370 -38.24 -2.13 0.86
CA ASP A 370 -38.87 -3.09 -0.06
C ASP A 370 -38.24 -4.48 0.09
N THR A 371 -38.81 -5.28 0.99
CA THR A 371 -38.38 -6.68 1.19
C THR A 371 -38.99 -7.65 0.18
N GLN A 372 -39.89 -7.19 -0.71
CA GLN A 372 -40.57 -8.04 -1.69
C GLN A 372 -39.77 -8.18 -2.99
N HIS A 373 -38.97 -7.18 -3.34
CA HIS A 373 -38.12 -7.21 -4.53
C HIS A 373 -36.67 -7.12 -4.10
N GLY A 374 -35.99 -8.25 -3.98
CA GLY A 374 -34.58 -8.30 -3.54
C GLY A 374 -34.17 -9.70 -3.11
N CYS A 375 -32.89 -9.86 -2.81
CA CYS A 375 -32.32 -11.12 -2.36
C CYS A 375 -31.17 -10.85 -1.38
N PHE A 376 -31.07 -11.68 -0.35
CA PHE A 376 -29.95 -11.67 0.58
C PHE A 376 -29.45 -13.10 0.72
N ARG A 377 -28.31 -13.43 0.10
CA ARG A 377 -27.85 -14.82 0.01
C ARG A 377 -26.38 -14.99 0.36
N PHE A 378 -25.98 -16.12 0.95
CA PHE A 378 -24.58 -16.41 1.28
C PHE A 378 -23.91 -15.27 2.06
N SER A 379 -24.70 -14.58 2.88
CA SER A 379 -24.37 -13.27 3.45
C SER A 379 -24.70 -13.25 4.95
N SER A 380 -24.13 -12.32 5.69
CA SER A 380 -24.31 -12.20 7.14
C SER A 380 -24.75 -10.81 7.56
N THR A 381 -25.64 -10.74 8.55
CA THR A 381 -26.07 -9.50 9.22
C THR A 381 -26.09 -9.66 10.74
N PRO A 382 -26.04 -8.57 11.52
CA PRO A 382 -26.28 -8.66 12.96
C PRO A 382 -27.77 -8.84 13.27
N PRO A 383 -28.11 -9.33 14.49
CA PRO A 383 -29.49 -9.37 14.98
C PRO A 383 -30.19 -8.01 14.86
N GLY A 384 -31.49 -8.03 14.54
CA GLY A 384 -32.30 -6.82 14.36
C GLY A 384 -32.33 -6.27 12.94
N SER A 385 -31.60 -6.87 12.00
CA SER A 385 -31.63 -6.49 10.59
C SER A 385 -32.90 -6.97 9.88
N ARG A 386 -33.46 -6.13 9.01
CA ARG A 386 -34.54 -6.44 8.09
C ARG A 386 -33.99 -6.52 6.66
N VAL A 387 -33.91 -7.74 6.11
CA VAL A 387 -33.36 -8.02 4.78
C VAL A 387 -34.34 -8.81 3.90
N PRO A 388 -34.27 -8.70 2.55
CA PRO A 388 -35.15 -9.43 1.64
C PRO A 388 -34.72 -10.89 1.45
N HIS A 389 -35.68 -11.82 1.50
CA HIS A 389 -35.52 -13.24 1.11
C HIS A 389 -34.16 -13.88 1.48
N PRO A 390 -33.84 -14.03 2.78
CA PRO A 390 -32.58 -14.63 3.21
C PRO A 390 -32.45 -16.09 2.75
N TYR A 391 -31.33 -16.46 2.13
CA TYR A 391 -31.01 -17.81 1.67
C TYR A 391 -29.56 -18.17 1.98
N GLU A 392 -29.32 -19.28 2.71
CA GLU A 392 -27.96 -19.67 3.14
C GLU A 392 -27.22 -18.48 3.79
N SER A 393 -27.93 -17.74 4.64
CA SER A 393 -27.47 -16.51 5.29
C SER A 393 -27.43 -16.67 6.80
N HIS A 394 -26.54 -15.93 7.45
CA HIS A 394 -26.26 -16.08 8.87
C HIS A 394 -26.55 -14.80 9.65
N VAL A 395 -27.02 -14.96 10.89
CA VAL A 395 -27.22 -13.84 11.82
C VAL A 395 -26.11 -13.89 12.85
N ILE A 396 -25.16 -12.96 12.78
CA ILE A 396 -23.94 -12.95 13.59
C ILE A 396 -23.74 -11.56 14.16
N ALA A 397 -23.76 -11.45 15.48
CA ALA A 397 -23.51 -10.20 16.18
C ALA A 397 -22.06 -9.73 15.97
N ASP A 398 -21.88 -8.42 15.89
CA ASP A 398 -20.54 -7.87 15.77
C ASP A 398 -19.71 -8.12 17.03
N SER A 399 -18.42 -8.38 16.86
CA SER A 399 -17.49 -8.57 17.98
C SER A 399 -16.09 -8.02 17.66
N PRO A 400 -15.32 -7.60 18.67
CA PRO A 400 -13.94 -7.16 18.47
C PRO A 400 -13.03 -8.22 17.85
N SER A 401 -13.32 -9.51 18.07
CA SER A 401 -12.54 -10.64 17.56
C SER A 401 -12.88 -11.06 16.14
N LEU A 402 -13.84 -10.39 15.48
CA LEU A 402 -14.26 -10.76 14.13
C LEU A 402 -13.15 -10.55 13.09
N PHE A 403 -12.40 -9.45 13.25
CA PHE A 403 -11.36 -9.03 12.31
C PHE A 403 -9.99 -8.99 12.97
N VAL A 404 -8.94 -9.25 12.18
CA VAL A 404 -7.53 -9.12 12.61
C VAL A 404 -7.24 -7.68 13.04
N SER A 405 -7.67 -6.70 12.23
CA SER A 405 -7.69 -5.29 12.62
C SER A 405 -8.89 -4.56 12.01
N ARG A 406 -9.37 -3.54 12.72
CA ARG A 406 -10.36 -2.55 12.22
C ARG A 406 -9.73 -1.20 11.94
N ARG A 407 -8.44 -1.04 12.21
CA ARG A 407 -7.74 0.21 11.98
C ARG A 407 -7.28 0.26 10.54
N PHE A 408 -7.76 1.26 9.81
CA PHE A 408 -7.34 1.47 8.44
C PHE A 408 -5.82 1.72 8.37
N GLY A 409 -5.16 1.09 7.40
CA GLY A 409 -3.70 1.09 7.27
C GLY A 409 -3.00 -0.12 7.88
N ASP A 410 -3.69 -0.95 8.68
CA ASP A 410 -3.14 -2.23 9.13
C ASP A 410 -3.18 -3.28 8.01
N PRO A 411 -2.17 -4.18 7.92
CA PRO A 411 -2.11 -5.20 6.87
C PRO A 411 -3.31 -6.17 6.88
N GLY A 412 -3.82 -6.49 8.07
CA GLY A 412 -5.03 -7.29 8.28
C GLY A 412 -6.33 -6.48 8.39
N TYR A 413 -6.40 -5.28 7.78
CA TYR A 413 -7.59 -4.43 7.82
C TYR A 413 -8.83 -5.17 7.29
N LEU A 414 -9.79 -5.41 8.18
CA LEU A 414 -11.04 -6.16 7.95
C LEU A 414 -10.85 -7.58 7.37
N GLN A 415 -9.67 -8.15 7.55
CA GLN A 415 -9.45 -9.58 7.38
C GLN A 415 -10.18 -10.35 8.48
N LEU A 416 -10.94 -11.40 8.16
CA LEU A 416 -11.51 -12.26 9.19
C LEU A 416 -10.42 -12.95 10.01
N THR A 417 -10.61 -13.04 11.32
CA THR A 417 -9.69 -13.83 12.15
C THR A 417 -9.90 -15.32 11.91
N ASN A 418 -8.86 -16.11 12.18
CA ASN A 418 -8.94 -17.57 12.20
C ASN A 418 -9.87 -18.13 13.29
N VAL A 419 -10.31 -17.30 14.24
CA VAL A 419 -11.29 -17.65 15.28
C VAL A 419 -12.69 -17.09 14.98
N ALA A 420 -12.89 -16.40 13.86
CA ALA A 420 -14.21 -15.98 13.42
C ALA A 420 -15.14 -17.21 13.27
N PRO A 421 -16.46 -17.06 13.48
CA PRO A 421 -17.38 -18.18 13.33
C PRO A 421 -17.23 -18.87 11.97
N GLU A 422 -17.32 -20.20 11.94
CA GLU A 422 -17.19 -20.99 10.71
C GLU A 422 -18.20 -20.56 9.63
N ALA A 423 -19.39 -20.13 10.06
CA ALA A 423 -20.43 -19.56 9.21
C ALA A 423 -19.96 -18.30 8.42
N LEU A 424 -18.96 -17.57 8.91
CA LEU A 424 -18.32 -16.51 8.13
C LEU A 424 -17.13 -17.01 7.34
N GLN A 425 -16.31 -17.89 7.91
CA GLN A 425 -15.12 -18.41 7.23
C GLN A 425 -15.44 -19.30 6.02
N ARG A 426 -16.64 -19.90 5.97
CA ARG A 426 -17.07 -20.85 4.92
C ARG A 426 -18.47 -20.61 4.39
N GLY A 427 -19.07 -19.46 4.70
CA GLY A 427 -20.47 -19.17 4.36
C GLY A 427 -20.70 -18.59 2.97
N ALA A 428 -19.65 -18.35 2.17
CA ALA A 428 -19.80 -17.91 0.79
C ALA A 428 -20.36 -19.03 -0.11
N GLU A 429 -20.83 -18.67 -1.30
CA GLU A 429 -21.44 -19.61 -2.26
C GLU A 429 -20.51 -20.77 -2.65
N ASP A 430 -19.21 -20.49 -2.79
CA ASP A 430 -18.18 -21.49 -3.09
C ASP A 430 -17.49 -22.07 -1.84
N ARG A 431 -18.06 -21.82 -0.65
CA ARG A 431 -17.52 -22.16 0.67
C ARG A 431 -16.23 -21.42 1.04
N SER A 432 -15.93 -20.31 0.37
CA SER A 432 -14.98 -19.31 0.84
C SER A 432 -15.55 -18.50 2.01
N GLU A 433 -14.79 -17.51 2.47
CA GLU A 433 -15.22 -16.58 3.50
C GLU A 433 -16.24 -15.56 2.98
N ILE A 434 -17.16 -15.10 3.85
CA ILE A 434 -18.09 -14.01 3.54
C ILE A 434 -17.39 -12.66 3.71
N GLY A 435 -17.59 -11.74 2.76
CA GLY A 435 -17.16 -10.35 2.85
C GLY A 435 -16.28 -9.92 1.68
N ALA A 436 -15.61 -8.79 1.87
CA ALA A 436 -14.77 -8.13 0.86
C ALA A 436 -13.69 -9.04 0.25
N TYR A 437 -13.16 -9.98 1.04
CA TYR A 437 -12.05 -10.84 0.66
C TYR A 437 -12.47 -12.24 0.17
N SER A 438 -13.79 -12.52 0.03
CA SER A 438 -14.30 -13.82 -0.44
C SER A 438 -13.58 -14.34 -1.70
N SER A 439 -13.31 -13.44 -2.65
CA SER A 439 -12.69 -13.75 -3.94
C SER A 439 -11.25 -14.26 -3.83
N LEU A 440 -10.56 -14.04 -2.70
CA LEU A 440 -9.23 -14.59 -2.45
C LEU A 440 -9.27 -16.11 -2.24
N ARG A 441 -10.40 -16.66 -1.78
CA ARG A 441 -10.56 -18.10 -1.54
C ARG A 441 -9.54 -18.67 -0.56
N ASP A 442 -9.12 -17.87 0.41
CA ASP A 442 -8.10 -18.24 1.39
C ASP A 442 -8.45 -19.52 2.17
N PRO A 443 -9.69 -19.75 2.64
CA PRO A 443 -10.07 -21.02 3.26
C PRO A 443 -9.85 -22.24 2.33
N ILE A 444 -10.17 -22.09 1.05
CA ILE A 444 -10.03 -23.15 0.04
C ILE A 444 -8.55 -23.41 -0.28
N ARG A 445 -7.75 -22.34 -0.39
CA ARG A 445 -6.30 -22.41 -0.57
C ARG A 445 -5.62 -23.09 0.61
N LEU A 446 -6.05 -22.77 1.83
CA LEU A 446 -5.55 -23.37 3.06
C LEU A 446 -5.87 -24.86 3.12
N ASP A 447 -7.09 -25.27 2.77
CA ASP A 447 -7.46 -26.69 2.71
C ASP A 447 -6.64 -27.45 1.66
N SER A 448 -6.44 -26.84 0.50
CA SER A 448 -5.60 -27.42 -0.56
C SER A 448 -4.14 -27.58 -0.10
N LEU A 449 -3.61 -26.59 0.62
CA LEU A 449 -2.29 -26.65 1.22
C LEU A 449 -2.21 -27.77 2.27
N LYS A 450 -3.20 -27.87 3.16
CA LYS A 450 -3.27 -28.92 4.18
C LYS A 450 -3.27 -30.30 3.55
N GLN A 451 -4.10 -30.52 2.54
CA GLN A 451 -4.15 -31.78 1.80
C GLN A 451 -2.79 -32.13 1.17
N LYS A 452 -2.07 -31.16 0.61
CA LYS A 452 -0.74 -31.38 0.05
C LYS A 452 0.30 -31.66 1.12
N VAL A 453 0.26 -30.96 2.24
CA VAL A 453 1.16 -31.24 3.36
C VAL A 453 0.95 -32.66 3.88
N ASP A 454 -0.30 -33.11 4.03
CA ASP A 454 -0.62 -34.47 4.47
C ASP A 454 -0.13 -35.54 3.47
N GLU A 455 -0.22 -35.26 2.16
CA GLU A 455 0.26 -36.15 1.09
C GLU A 455 1.79 -36.32 1.09
N TYR A 456 2.54 -35.24 1.34
CA TYR A 456 4.01 -35.21 1.21
C TYR A 456 4.77 -35.20 2.55
N SER A 457 4.07 -35.21 3.69
CA SER A 457 4.72 -35.21 5.01
C SER A 457 5.54 -36.48 5.23
N PRO A 458 6.78 -36.39 5.71
CA PRO A 458 7.52 -37.56 6.16
C PRO A 458 6.76 -38.36 7.23
N PHE A 459 6.98 -39.67 7.26
CA PHE A 459 6.36 -40.50 8.30
C PHE A 459 6.81 -40.05 9.70
N GLY A 460 5.83 -39.85 10.60
CA GLY A 460 6.08 -39.46 11.98
C GLY A 460 6.21 -37.95 12.24
N THR A 461 6.00 -37.09 11.24
CA THR A 461 5.94 -35.63 11.45
C THR A 461 4.50 -35.14 11.58
N ILE A 462 4.28 -34.16 12.46
CA ILE A 462 3.00 -33.47 12.64
C ILE A 462 3.18 -32.02 12.16
N PRO A 463 2.44 -31.57 11.13
CA PRO A 463 2.56 -30.20 10.65
C PRO A 463 1.93 -29.21 11.65
N LEU A 464 2.59 -28.07 11.82
CA LEU A 464 2.06 -26.91 12.55
C LEU A 464 1.89 -25.75 11.57
N TYR A 465 0.67 -25.24 11.44
CA TYR A 465 0.37 -24.07 10.61
C TYR A 465 0.46 -22.82 11.46
N VAL A 466 1.37 -21.92 11.11
CA VAL A 466 1.55 -20.60 11.74
C VAL A 466 0.97 -19.56 10.81
N PHE A 467 0.05 -18.74 11.33
CA PHE A 467 -0.55 -17.62 10.59
C PHE A 467 0.08 -16.33 11.08
N GLU A 468 0.76 -15.61 10.19
CA GLU A 468 1.32 -14.27 10.46
C GLU A 468 0.56 -13.25 9.62
N THR A 469 0.14 -12.16 10.26
CA THR A 469 -0.57 -11.02 9.66
C THR A 469 0.09 -9.71 10.06
#